data_AF-A0A3S3TT44-F1
#
_entry.id   AF-A0A3S3TT44-F1
#
_cell.length_a   1.000
_cell.length_b   1.000
_cell.length_c   1.000
_cell.angle_alpha   90.00
_cell.angle_beta   90.00
_cell.angle_gamma   90.00
#
_symmetry.space_group_name_H-M   'P 1'
#
loop_
_entity.id
_entity.type
_entity.pdbx_description
1 polymer ?
#
loop_
_entity_poly.entity_id
_entity_poly.type
_entity_poly.pdbx_seq_one_letter_code
_entity_poly.pdbx_strand_id
1 'polypeptide(L)' 'MAKMRKKGDLPAKICLACARPFTWRKKWERDWDNVLYCSDRCRSDKSAKAGQKPLGSRDQA' A
#
# COMPACT_ATOMS: atom_id res chain seq x y z
N MET A 1 -23.40 -5.03 26.62
CA MET A 1 -22.01 -4.52 26.53
C MET A 1 -21.74 -4.09 25.10
N ALA A 2 -21.77 -2.79 24.80
CA ALA A 2 -21.63 -2.28 23.44
C ALA A 2 -20.16 -2.39 22.99
N LYS A 3 -19.90 -3.25 21.98
CA LYS A 3 -18.57 -3.50 21.45
C LYS A 3 -18.14 -2.29 20.60
N MET A 4 -17.46 -1.34 21.26
CA MET A 4 -16.80 -0.21 20.62
C MET A 4 -15.77 -0.72 19.61
N ARG A 5 -16.15 -0.83 18.33
CA ARG A 5 -15.23 -1.12 17.24
C ARG A 5 -14.33 0.10 17.08
N LYS A 6 -13.13 0.03 17.64
CA LYS A 6 -12.11 1.07 17.50
C LYS A 6 -11.79 1.20 16.01
N LYS A 7 -11.76 2.43 15.50
CA LYS A 7 -11.45 2.80 14.10
C LYS A 7 -10.07 2.33 13.59
N GLY A 8 -9.29 1.63 14.43
CA GLY A 8 -7.99 1.03 14.14
C GLY A 8 -8.02 -0.38 13.57
N ASP A 9 -9.19 -1.02 13.43
CA ASP A 9 -9.33 -2.34 12.79
C ASP A 9 -9.48 -2.28 11.25
N LEU A 10 -9.17 -1.14 10.62
CA LEU A 10 -9.16 -1.11 9.16
C LEU A 10 -8.01 -1.97 8.66
N PRO A 11 -8.26 -2.97 7.80
CA PRO A 11 -7.21 -3.81 7.28
C PRO A 11 -6.19 -2.94 6.53
N ALA A 12 -4.94 -3.01 6.97
CA ALA A 12 -3.81 -2.49 6.22
C ALA A 12 -3.25 -3.62 5.35
N LYS A 13 -3.03 -3.35 4.07
CA LYS A 13 -2.37 -4.26 3.14
C LYS A 13 -0.99 -3.71 2.78
N ILE A 14 -0.08 -4.59 2.38
CA ILE A 14 1.24 -4.20 1.88
C ILE A 14 1.17 -4.07 0.36
N CYS A 15 1.66 -2.96 -0.18
CA CYS A 15 1.73 -2.77 -1.63
C CYS A 15 2.80 -3.69 -2.24
N LEU A 16 2.43 -4.54 -3.19
CA LEU A 16 3.39 -5.46 -3.83
C LEU A 16 4.44 -4.78 -4.73
N ALA A 17 4.25 -3.50 -5.07
CA ALA A 17 5.21 -2.75 -5.89
C ALA A 17 6.23 -1.97 -5.05
N CYS A 18 5.78 -1.26 -4.01
CA CYS A 18 6.65 -0.38 -3.22
C CYS A 18 6.86 -0.85 -1.78
N ALA A 19 6.29 -1.99 -1.39
CA ALA A 19 6.33 -2.57 -0.03
C ALA A 19 5.83 -1.64 1.09
N ARG A 20 5.12 -0.56 0.76
CA ARG A 20 4.55 0.36 1.75
C ARG A 20 3.21 -0.14 2.26
N PRO A 21 2.95 -0.08 3.59
CA PRO A 21 1.63 -0.35 4.12
C PRO A 21 0.65 0.71 3.65
N PHE A 22 -0.55 0.29 3.25
CA PHE A 22 -1.63 1.18 2.88
C PHE A 22 -2.95 0.67 3.49
N THR A 23 -3.75 1.61 3.97
CA THR A 23 -5.04 1.32 4.61
C THR A 23 -6.16 1.27 3.59
N TRP A 24 -7.26 0.62 3.96
CA TRP A 24 -8.52 0.66 3.23
C TRP A 24 -8.92 2.11 2.87
N ARG A 25 -9.48 2.29 1.67
CA ARG A 25 -10.02 3.56 1.17
C ARG A 25 -11.42 3.33 0.61
N LYS A 26 -12.30 4.32 0.73
CA LYS A 26 -13.68 4.26 0.22
C LYS A 26 -13.78 3.87 -1.27
N LYS A 27 -12.78 4.27 -2.08
CA LYS A 27 -12.73 3.91 -3.51
C LYS A 27 -12.58 2.40 -3.77
N TRP A 28 -12.19 1.62 -2.76
CA TRP A 28 -11.93 0.19 -2.84
C TRP A 28 -12.99 -0.65 -2.11
N GLU A 29 -14.11 -0.04 -1.72
CA GLU A 29 -15.17 -0.74 -0.98
C GLU A 29 -15.68 -1.99 -1.71
N ARG A 30 -15.67 -1.99 -3.04
CA ARG A 30 -16.20 -3.07 -3.88
C ARG A 30 -15.18 -4.16 -4.24
N ASP A 31 -13.90 -3.80 -4.28
CA ASP A 31 -12.83 -4.61 -4.86
C ASP A 31 -11.64 -4.78 -3.92
N TRP A 32 -11.77 -4.41 -2.65
CA TRP A 32 -10.69 -4.43 -1.65
C TRP A 32 -9.90 -5.74 -1.64
N ASP A 33 -10.55 -6.90 -1.76
CA ASP A 33 -9.91 -8.21 -1.81
C ASP A 33 -8.91 -8.34 -2.97
N ASN A 34 -9.21 -7.73 -4.11
CA ASN A 34 -8.36 -7.71 -5.31
C ASN A 34 -7.32 -6.58 -5.31
N VAL A 35 -7.40 -5.61 -4.38
CA VAL A 35 -6.47 -4.48 -4.30
C VAL A 35 -5.15 -4.91 -3.65
N LEU A 36 -4.10 -4.97 -4.45
CA LEU A 36 -2.73 -5.34 -4.05
C LEU A 36 -1.73 -4.17 -4.09
N TYR A 37 -2.15 -3.00 -4.58
CA TYR A 37 -1.28 -1.84 -4.80
C TYR A 37 -1.87 -0.58 -4.18
N CYS A 38 -1.01 0.28 -3.63
CA CYS A 38 -1.44 1.51 -2.96
C CYS A 38 -1.93 2.61 -3.92
N SER A 39 -1.62 2.50 -5.21
CA SER A 39 -1.95 3.48 -6.25
C SER A 39 -1.95 2.84 -7.64
N ASP A 40 -2.63 3.49 -8.59
CA ASP A 40 -2.66 3.07 -10.00
C ASP A 40 -1.27 3.12 -10.64
N ARG A 41 -0.41 4.05 -10.20
CA ARG A 41 1.01 4.06 -10.57
C ARG A 41 1.67 2.74 -10.21
N CYS A 42 1.58 2.28 -8.96
CA CYS A 42 2.16 1.01 -8.51
C CYS A 42 1.58 -0.21 -9.25
N ARG A 43 0.32 -0.14 -9.67
CA ARG A 43 -0.30 -1.17 -10.50
C ARG A 43 0.33 -1.24 -11.90
N SER A 44 0.54 -0.09 -12.54
CA SER A 44 1.20 -0.01 -13.85
C SER A 44 2.71 -0.28 -13.79
N ASP A 45 3.37 0.13 -12.70
CA ASP A 45 4.81 -0.04 -12.48
C ASP A 45 5.21 -1.53 -12.40
N LYS A 46 4.33 -2.42 -11.90
CA LYS A 46 4.61 -3.86 -11.90
C LYS A 46 4.78 -4.43 -13.32
N SER A 47 4.12 -3.85 -14.31
CA SER A 47 4.28 -4.23 -15.72
C SER A 47 5.60 -3.69 -16.31
N ALA A 48 6.18 -2.66 -15.69
CA ALA A 48 7.45 -2.06 -16.06
C ALA A 48 8.52 -2.42 -15.01
N LYS A 49 9.04 -3.65 -15.06
CA LYS A 49 10.21 -4.07 -14.26
C LYS A 49 11.44 -3.21 -14.59
N ALA A 50 11.57 -2.00 -14.01
CA ALA A 50 12.82 -1.22 -13.97
C ALA A 50 12.60 0.08 -13.17
N GLY A 51 12.74 0.02 -11.85
CA GLY A 51 12.56 1.19 -11.01
C GLY A 51 13.21 1.06 -9.64
N GLN A 52 14.36 0.42 -9.57
CA GLN A 52 15.23 0.52 -8.41
C GLN A 52 15.57 2.01 -8.23
N LYS A 53 14.97 2.68 -7.24
CA LYS A 53 15.67 3.78 -6.59
C LYS A 53 16.31 3.16 -5.35
N PRO A 54 17.63 2.91 -5.33
CA PRO A 54 18.29 2.57 -4.07
C PRO A 54 17.99 3.72 -3.11
N LEU A 55 17.40 3.33 -1.98
CA LEU A 55 17.19 4.18 -0.83
C LEU A 55 18.52 4.91 -0.58
N GLY A 56 18.46 6.24 -0.52
CA GLY A 56 19.63 7.11 -0.47
C GLY A 56 20.72 6.55 0.43
N SER A 57 21.89 6.32 -0.16
CA SER A 57 23.16 6.24 0.56
C SER A 57 23.28 7.54 1.34
N ARG A 58 23.08 7.41 2.65
CA ARG A 58 23.33 8.44 3.65
C ARG A 58 24.71 9.05 3.39
N ASP A 59 24.74 10.31 2.98
CA ASP A 59 25.92 11.18 3.03
C ASP A 59 26.64 10.98 4.37
N GLN A 60 27.87 10.49 4.33
CA GLN A 60 28.77 10.51 5.47
C GLN A 60 30.23 10.46 4.98
N ALA A 61 30.77 11.65 4.65
CA ALA A 61 32.18 12.02 4.84
C ALA A 61 32.28 13.56 4.77
#